data_AF-A0A8T5EX84-F1
#
_entry.id   AF-A0A8T5EX84-F1
#
_cell.length_a   1.000
_cell.length_b   1.000
_cell.length_c   1.000
_cell.angle_alpha   90.00
_cell.angle_beta   90.00
_cell.angle_gamma   90.00
#
_symmetry.space_group_name_H-M   'P 1'
#
loop_
_entity.id
_entity.type
_entity.pdbx_description
1 polymer ?
#
loop_
_entity_poly.entity_id
_entity_poly.type
_entity_poly.pdbx_seq_one_letter_code
_entity_poly.pdbx_strand_id
1 'polypeptide(L)'
;MKEQTLVLVKPDGVERGLIGEVIKRLEQKGLTISAMKMLTPTSEQVGTHYPYDLDWLNSVGINTKKSFAAKGVEMEETELQIGERIRQWNMDLLSSGPIVAMIVNGYHAVEIARKVAGATQPLKAQLGTIRGDFCVESYDVADVKKRPIKNIMHTAESVDAAKNEMQVWFPNF
;
A
#
# COMPACT_ATOMS: atom_id res chain seq x y z
N MET A 1 19.11 -1.67 14.74
CA MET A 1 19.32 -3.05 14.21
C MET A 1 19.13 -3.01 12.70
N LYS A 2 19.70 -3.94 11.92
CA LYS A 2 19.33 -4.06 10.51
C LYS A 2 17.94 -4.70 10.42
N GLU A 3 17.09 -4.13 9.59
CA GLU A 3 15.71 -4.54 9.36
C GLU A 3 15.53 -4.92 7.89
N GLN A 4 14.48 -5.70 7.63
CA GLN A 4 13.99 -6.01 6.30
C GLN A 4 12.53 -5.55 6.20
N THR A 5 12.12 -5.10 5.03
CA THR A 5 10.74 -4.68 4.77
C THR A 5 10.31 -5.08 3.38
N LEU A 6 9.02 -5.39 3.25
CA LEU A 6 8.39 -5.57 1.95
C LEU A 6 8.04 -4.20 1.36
N VAL A 7 8.40 -4.02 0.09
CA VAL A 7 7.90 -2.94 -0.76
C VAL A 7 7.24 -3.55 -1.98
N LEU A 8 6.03 -3.10 -2.30
CA LEU A 8 5.36 -3.44 -3.57
C LEU A 8 5.21 -2.17 -4.41
N VAL A 9 5.61 -2.21 -5.67
CA VAL A 9 5.11 -1.27 -6.69
C VAL A 9 3.81 -1.86 -7.23
N LYS A 10 2.70 -1.19 -6.94
CA LYS A 10 1.33 -1.60 -7.32
C LYS A 10 1.11 -1.46 -8.83
N PRO A 11 0.03 -2.01 -9.41
CA PRO A 11 -0.19 -1.97 -10.85
C PRO A 11 -0.20 -0.55 -11.43
N ASP A 12 -0.77 0.42 -10.70
CA ASP A 12 -0.75 1.83 -11.10
C ASP A 12 0.65 2.43 -11.17
N GLY A 13 1.59 1.97 -10.33
CA GLY A 13 3.00 2.36 -10.42
C GLY A 13 3.74 1.68 -11.57
N VAL A 14 3.46 0.40 -11.79
CA VAL A 14 4.06 -0.42 -12.86
C VAL A 14 3.63 0.08 -14.24
N GLU A 15 2.33 0.26 -14.47
CA GLU A 15 1.75 0.73 -15.73
C GLU A 15 2.30 2.09 -16.16
N ARG A 16 2.70 2.92 -15.18
CA ARG A 16 3.28 4.25 -15.40
C ARG A 16 4.80 4.25 -15.53
N GLY A 17 5.46 3.09 -15.49
CA GLY A 17 6.91 2.97 -15.61
C GLY A 17 7.70 3.48 -14.40
N LEU A 18 7.09 3.52 -13.20
CA LEU A 18 7.68 4.12 -12.01
C LEU A 18 8.56 3.17 -11.18
N ILE A 19 8.76 1.92 -11.64
CA ILE A 19 9.56 0.92 -10.92
C ILE A 19 10.98 1.44 -10.65
N GLY A 20 11.64 1.98 -11.69
CA GLY A 20 13.01 2.49 -11.57
C GLY A 20 13.14 3.67 -10.61
N GLU A 21 12.12 4.53 -10.54
CA GLU A 21 12.14 5.66 -9.61
C GLU A 21 11.96 5.23 -8.16
N VAL A 22 11.09 4.24 -7.90
CA VAL A 22 10.96 3.65 -6.55
C VAL A 22 12.28 3.02 -6.11
N ILE A 23 12.90 2.19 -6.96
CA ILE A 23 14.19 1.56 -6.67
C ILE A 23 15.26 2.63 -6.37
N LYS A 24 15.40 3.60 -7.27
CA LYS A 24 16.38 4.68 -7.14
C LYS A 24 16.23 5.44 -5.81
N ARG A 25 15.00 5.78 -5.39
CA ARG A 25 14.78 6.51 -4.13
C ARG A 25 15.16 5.68 -2.91
N LEU A 26 14.91 4.37 -2.93
CA LEU A 26 15.31 3.46 -1.87
C LEU A 26 16.84 3.33 -1.80
N GLU A 27 17.49 3.09 -2.94
CA GLU A 27 18.95 2.94 -3.05
C GLU A 27 19.70 4.23 -2.66
N GLN A 28 19.18 5.41 -3.03
CA GLN A 28 19.75 6.71 -2.64
C GLN A 28 19.73 6.94 -1.13
N LYS A 29 18.89 6.23 -0.36
CA LYS A 29 18.90 6.24 1.10
C LYS A 29 19.87 5.21 1.70
N GLY A 30 20.60 4.48 0.86
CA GLY A 30 21.51 3.42 1.29
C GLY A 30 20.80 2.13 1.67
N LEU A 31 19.51 1.99 1.32
CA LEU A 31 18.81 0.71 1.43
C LEU A 31 19.21 -0.20 0.27
N THR A 32 19.24 -1.52 0.51
CA THR A 32 19.59 -2.51 -0.50
C THR A 32 18.44 -3.46 -0.77
N ILE A 33 18.35 -3.99 -1.99
CA ILE A 33 17.30 -4.94 -2.38
C ILE A 33 17.92 -6.34 -2.40
N SER A 34 17.40 -7.25 -1.58
CA SER A 34 17.90 -8.64 -1.49
C SER A 34 17.10 -9.63 -2.32
N ALA A 35 15.84 -9.30 -2.64
CA ALA A 35 14.99 -10.08 -3.52
C ALA A 35 14.05 -9.15 -4.28
N MET A 36 13.79 -9.48 -5.54
CA MET A 36 12.82 -8.76 -6.38
C MET A 36 12.18 -9.73 -7.36
N LYS A 37 10.88 -9.59 -7.60
CA LYS A 37 10.19 -10.26 -8.71
C LYS A 37 9.03 -9.42 -9.23
N MET A 38 8.77 -9.55 -10.52
CA MET A 38 7.56 -9.04 -11.17
C MET A 38 6.58 -10.20 -11.35
N LEU A 39 5.32 -9.99 -10.99
CA LEU A 39 4.27 -11.00 -11.10
C LEU A 39 2.89 -10.36 -11.15
N THR A 40 1.92 -11.06 -11.71
CA THR A 40 0.50 -10.76 -11.50
C THR A 40 0.01 -11.65 -10.36
N PRO A 41 -0.38 -11.09 -9.20
CA PRO A 41 -0.71 -11.88 -8.02
C PRO A 41 -2.09 -12.53 -8.14
N THR A 42 -2.23 -13.73 -7.58
CA THR A 42 -3.52 -14.43 -7.52
C THR A 42 -4.42 -13.80 -6.45
N SER A 43 -5.74 -13.93 -6.60
CA SER A 43 -6.69 -13.46 -5.58
C SER A 43 -6.43 -14.07 -4.20
N GLU A 44 -5.99 -15.33 -4.16
CA GLU A 44 -5.59 -16.01 -2.92
C GLU A 44 -4.39 -15.32 -2.27
N GLN A 45 -3.30 -15.09 -3.01
CA GLN A 45 -2.10 -14.44 -2.50
C GLN A 45 -2.39 -13.03 -1.99
N VAL A 46 -3.19 -12.26 -2.73
CA VAL A 46 -3.63 -10.93 -2.32
C VAL A 46 -4.54 -10.99 -1.09
N GLY A 47 -5.38 -12.02 -0.99
CA GLY A 47 -6.23 -12.27 0.18
C GLY A 47 -5.45 -12.63 1.44
N THR A 48 -4.31 -13.31 1.31
CA THR A 48 -3.36 -13.55 2.41
C THR A 48 -2.64 -12.26 2.81
N HIS A 49 -2.28 -11.40 1.85
CA HIS A 49 -1.65 -10.10 2.12
C HIS A 49 -2.60 -9.13 2.84
N TYR A 50 -3.89 -9.12 2.47
CA TYR A 50 -4.95 -8.39 3.18
C TYR A 50 -5.81 -9.37 3.99
N PRO A 51 -5.36 -9.82 5.17
CA PRO A 51 -6.11 -10.81 5.95
C PRO A 51 -7.51 -10.29 6.31
N TYR A 52 -8.45 -11.22 6.49
CA TYR A 52 -9.77 -10.88 7.03
C TYR A 52 -9.65 -10.68 8.53
N ASP A 53 -9.34 -9.46 8.95
CA ASP A 53 -9.13 -9.07 10.33
C ASP A 53 -10.27 -8.15 10.79
N LEU A 54 -11.08 -8.60 11.76
CA LEU A 54 -12.30 -7.88 12.17
C LEU A 54 -11.97 -6.51 12.79
N ASP A 55 -10.88 -6.38 13.54
CA ASP A 55 -10.51 -5.13 14.20
C ASP A 55 -10.07 -4.10 13.16
N TRP A 56 -9.25 -4.52 12.21
CA TRP A 56 -8.84 -3.71 11.08
C TRP A 56 -10.03 -3.28 10.23
N LEU A 57 -10.92 -4.23 9.86
CA LEU A 57 -12.11 -3.94 9.05
C LEU A 57 -13.01 -2.90 9.71
N ASN A 58 -13.31 -3.07 11.01
CA ASN A 58 -14.10 -2.10 11.76
C ASN A 58 -13.39 -0.75 11.87
N SER A 59 -12.07 -0.73 12.13
CA SER A 59 -11.30 0.51 12.25
C SER A 59 -11.32 1.33 10.95
N VAL A 60 -11.23 0.66 9.79
CA VAL A 60 -11.30 1.28 8.47
C VAL A 60 -12.72 1.81 8.21
N GLY A 61 -13.75 1.06 8.58
CA GLY A 61 -15.14 1.48 8.52
C GLY A 61 -15.42 2.75 9.33
N ILE A 62 -14.98 2.78 10.59
CA ILE A 62 -15.11 3.95 11.49
C ILE A 62 -14.43 5.18 10.89
N ASN A 63 -13.19 5.03 10.43
CA ASN A 63 -12.43 6.13 9.83
C ASN A 63 -13.08 6.66 8.55
N THR A 64 -13.65 5.75 7.74
CA THR A 64 -14.37 6.11 6.52
C THR A 64 -15.64 6.88 6.85
N LYS A 65 -16.49 6.37 7.75
CA LYS A 65 -17.69 7.09 8.20
C LYS A 65 -17.36 8.47 8.74
N LYS A 66 -16.32 8.59 9.57
CA LYS A 66 -15.85 9.89 10.09
C LYS A 66 -15.45 10.85 8.96
N SER A 67 -14.77 10.36 7.93
CA SER A 67 -14.38 11.15 6.76
C SER A 67 -15.60 11.64 5.96
N PHE A 68 -16.61 10.79 5.76
CA PHE A 68 -17.83 11.14 5.03
C PHE A 68 -18.77 12.04 5.85
N ALA A 69 -18.91 11.80 7.15
CA ALA A 69 -19.68 12.66 8.05
C ALA A 69 -19.12 14.10 8.09
N ALA A 70 -17.78 14.25 8.04
CA ALA A 70 -17.14 15.56 7.94
C ALA A 70 -17.46 16.31 6.61
N LYS A 71 -17.91 15.59 5.58
CA LYS A 71 -18.38 16.13 4.30
C LYS A 71 -19.92 16.29 4.26
N GLY A 72 -20.62 16.01 5.36
CA GLY A 72 -22.07 16.05 5.44
C GLY A 72 -22.78 14.87 4.76
N VAL A 73 -22.08 13.75 4.55
CA VAL A 73 -22.63 12.54 3.94
C VAL A 73 -22.74 11.45 5.01
N GLU A 74 -23.97 10.99 5.27
CA GLU A 74 -24.24 9.84 6.12
C GLU A 74 -24.19 8.54 5.31
N MET A 75 -23.65 7.48 5.90
CA MET A 75 -23.54 6.18 5.26
C MET A 75 -24.44 5.16 5.98
N GLU A 76 -25.31 4.49 5.21
CA GLU A 76 -26.22 3.47 5.74
C GLU A 76 -25.49 2.15 6.08
N GLU A 77 -24.41 1.83 5.36
CA GLU A 77 -23.60 0.62 5.57
C GLU A 77 -23.04 0.57 7.00
N THR A 78 -22.90 -0.63 7.57
CA THR A 78 -22.18 -0.84 8.83
C THR A 78 -20.67 -0.62 8.64
N GLU A 79 -19.95 -0.37 9.74
CA GLU A 79 -18.50 -0.22 9.74
C GLU A 79 -17.81 -1.45 9.14
N LEU A 80 -18.31 -2.65 9.47
CA LEU A 80 -17.82 -3.90 8.93
C LEU A 80 -18.05 -3.99 7.41
N GLN A 81 -19.27 -3.69 6.93
CA GLN A 81 -19.57 -3.71 5.50
C GLN A 81 -18.67 -2.76 4.70
N ILE A 82 -18.40 -1.57 5.25
CA ILE A 82 -17.48 -0.60 4.65
C ILE A 82 -16.05 -1.16 4.63
N GLY A 83 -15.61 -1.75 5.74
CA GLY A 83 -14.30 -2.41 5.84
C GLY A 83 -14.14 -3.52 4.82
N GLU A 84 -15.12 -4.41 4.68
CA GLU A 84 -15.13 -5.53 3.72
C GLU A 84 -15.05 -5.01 2.29
N ARG A 85 -15.82 -3.96 1.96
CA ARG A 85 -15.80 -3.32 0.65
C ARG A 85 -14.42 -2.72 0.35
N ILE A 86 -13.81 -2.02 1.31
CA ILE A 86 -12.48 -1.43 1.13
C ILE A 86 -11.40 -2.52 1.00
N ARG A 87 -11.51 -3.61 1.77
CA ARG A 87 -10.64 -4.78 1.61
C ARG A 87 -10.74 -5.33 0.20
N GLN A 88 -11.96 -5.59 -0.28
CA GLN A 88 -12.19 -6.11 -1.63
C GLN A 88 -11.59 -5.18 -2.69
N TRP A 89 -11.83 -3.87 -2.57
CA TRP A 89 -11.25 -2.87 -3.46
C TRP A 89 -9.72 -2.90 -3.48
N ASN A 90 -9.07 -2.99 -2.34
CA ASN A 90 -7.61 -3.12 -2.27
C ASN A 90 -7.12 -4.42 -2.92
N MET A 91 -7.87 -5.51 -2.74
CA MET A 91 -7.56 -6.78 -3.38
C MET A 91 -7.68 -6.67 -4.90
N ASP A 92 -8.79 -6.13 -5.40
CA ASP A 92 -9.05 -5.92 -6.84
C ASP A 92 -7.99 -5.02 -7.47
N LEU A 93 -7.58 -3.95 -6.78
CA LEU A 93 -6.50 -3.09 -7.28
C LEU A 93 -5.20 -3.87 -7.39
N LEU A 94 -4.81 -4.63 -6.37
CA LEU A 94 -3.51 -5.30 -6.37
C LEU A 94 -3.45 -6.45 -7.37
N SER A 95 -4.59 -7.09 -7.67
CA SER A 95 -4.71 -8.15 -8.68
C SER A 95 -5.05 -7.66 -10.10
N SER A 96 -5.33 -6.36 -10.29
CA SER A 96 -5.71 -5.80 -11.59
C SER A 96 -4.63 -5.85 -12.68
N GLY A 97 -3.37 -6.08 -12.31
CA GLY A 97 -2.26 -6.09 -13.24
C GLY A 97 -0.96 -6.55 -12.58
N PRO A 98 0.16 -6.45 -13.30
CA PRO A 98 1.46 -6.84 -12.76
C PRO A 98 1.91 -5.88 -11.65
N ILE A 99 2.57 -6.45 -10.63
CA ILE A 99 3.24 -5.71 -9.57
C ILE A 99 4.74 -6.03 -9.58
N VAL A 100 5.53 -5.21 -8.88
CA VAL A 100 6.91 -5.56 -8.51
C VAL A 100 7.00 -5.68 -7.00
N ALA A 101 7.29 -6.87 -6.50
CA ALA A 101 7.54 -7.13 -5.09
C ALA A 101 9.04 -7.12 -4.80
N MET A 102 9.46 -6.49 -3.70
CA MET A 102 10.85 -6.33 -3.28
C MET A 102 11.03 -6.56 -1.79
N ILE A 103 12.11 -7.23 -1.41
CA ILE A 103 12.62 -7.24 -0.04
C ILE A 103 13.74 -6.21 0.06
N VAL A 104 13.51 -5.19 0.88
CA VAL A 104 14.40 -4.05 1.08
C VAL A 104 15.04 -4.14 2.46
N ASN A 105 16.33 -3.90 2.54
CA ASN A 105 17.16 -4.10 3.74
C ASN A 105 17.88 -2.81 4.11
N GLY A 106 18.10 -2.63 5.41
CA GLY A 106 18.90 -1.50 5.90
C GLY A 106 18.64 -1.23 7.37
N TYR A 107 19.32 -0.23 7.92
CA TYR A 107 18.98 0.26 9.25
C TYR A 107 17.65 1.01 9.18
N HIS A 108 16.70 0.66 10.06
CA HIS A 108 15.37 1.28 10.08
C HIS A 108 14.63 1.17 8.72
N ALA A 109 14.81 0.05 8.00
CA ALA A 109 14.31 -0.12 6.64
C ALA A 109 12.79 0.13 6.52
N VAL A 110 12.00 -0.34 7.49
CA VAL A 110 10.55 -0.13 7.52
C VAL A 110 10.22 1.37 7.57
N GLU A 111 10.82 2.09 8.51
CA GLU A 111 10.55 3.52 8.70
C GLU A 111 11.04 4.36 7.52
N ILE A 112 12.25 4.08 7.01
CA ILE A 112 12.81 4.80 5.86
C ILE A 112 11.99 4.55 4.61
N ALA A 113 11.57 3.31 4.34
CA ALA A 113 10.70 3.00 3.20
C ALA A 113 9.37 3.76 3.27
N ARG A 114 8.75 3.84 4.46
CA ARG A 114 7.52 4.63 4.68
C ARG A 114 7.76 6.13 4.46
N LYS A 115 8.89 6.68 4.91
CA LYS A 115 9.27 8.08 4.65
C LYS A 115 9.49 8.35 3.16
N VAL A 116 10.13 7.43 2.44
CA VAL A 116 10.29 7.50 0.97
C VAL A 116 8.94 7.46 0.26
N ALA A 117 8.03 6.59 0.70
CA ALA A 117 6.69 6.50 0.12
C ALA A 117 5.86 7.77 0.33
N GLY A 118 5.91 8.37 1.54
CA GLY A 118 5.09 9.51 1.92
C GLY A 118 3.70 9.11 2.43
N ALA A 119 2.88 10.10 2.79
CA ALA A 119 1.54 9.88 3.36
C ALA A 119 0.65 9.05 2.41
N THR A 120 -0.25 8.21 2.97
CA THR A 120 -1.13 7.32 2.19
C THR A 120 -1.97 8.07 1.16
N GLN A 121 -2.46 9.27 1.51
CA GLN A 121 -3.14 10.20 0.62
C GLN A 121 -2.12 11.08 -0.12
N PRO A 122 -1.96 10.94 -1.45
CA PRO A 122 -0.97 11.71 -2.20
C PRO A 122 -1.15 13.22 -2.10
N LEU A 123 -2.40 13.73 -2.08
CA LEU A 123 -2.68 15.14 -1.86
C LEU A 123 -2.07 15.72 -0.55
N LYS A 124 -1.85 14.87 0.45
CA LYS A 124 -1.22 15.24 1.73
C LYS A 124 0.24 14.77 1.85
N ALA A 125 0.77 14.09 0.83
CA ALA A 125 2.14 13.64 0.82
C ALA A 125 3.09 14.82 0.55
N GLN A 126 4.23 14.84 1.24
CA GLN A 126 5.23 15.88 1.03
C GLN A 126 5.88 15.75 -0.35
N LEU A 127 6.16 16.87 -0.99
CA LEU A 127 7.00 16.90 -2.20
C LEU A 127 8.39 16.32 -1.85
N GLY A 128 8.95 15.54 -2.78
CA GLY A 128 10.14 14.72 -2.58
C GLY A 128 9.87 13.29 -2.11
N THR A 129 8.62 12.94 -1.80
CA THR A 129 8.21 11.54 -1.57
C THR A 129 7.66 10.93 -2.86
N ILE A 130 7.66 9.59 -2.98
CA ILE A 130 7.11 8.91 -4.17
C ILE A 130 5.65 9.32 -4.41
N ARG A 131 4.81 9.33 -3.37
CA ARG A 131 3.40 9.70 -3.50
C ARG A 131 3.23 11.18 -3.80
N GLY A 132 4.05 12.06 -3.21
CA GLY A 132 3.97 13.50 -3.46
C GLY A 132 4.44 13.90 -4.86
N ASP A 133 5.48 13.25 -5.39
CA ASP A 133 6.06 13.60 -6.69
C ASP A 133 5.29 13.00 -7.86
N PHE A 134 4.67 11.83 -7.66
CA PHE A 134 4.13 11.04 -8.76
C PHE A 134 2.64 10.74 -8.67
N CYS A 135 1.88 11.22 -7.67
CA CYS A 135 0.43 11.02 -7.63
C CYS A 135 -0.34 12.33 -7.44
N VAL A 136 -1.37 12.50 -8.26
CA VAL A 136 -2.38 13.58 -8.16
C VAL A 136 -3.72 13.03 -7.67
N GLU A 137 -3.67 12.19 -6.63
CA GLU A 137 -4.82 11.44 -6.13
C GLU A 137 -5.26 11.92 -4.74
N SER A 138 -6.56 11.81 -4.45
CA SER A 138 -7.13 12.10 -3.13
C SER A 138 -8.21 11.07 -2.77
N TYR A 139 -8.63 11.04 -1.50
CA TYR A 139 -9.77 10.23 -1.11
C TYR A 139 -11.05 10.69 -1.84
N ASP A 140 -11.24 11.99 -2.08
CA ASP A 140 -12.42 12.50 -2.79
C ASP A 140 -12.52 11.93 -4.22
N VAL A 141 -11.39 11.87 -4.93
CA VAL A 141 -11.33 11.29 -6.28
C VAL A 141 -11.57 9.77 -6.23
N ALA A 142 -11.00 9.08 -5.24
CA ALA A 142 -11.18 7.65 -5.05
C ALA A 142 -12.64 7.29 -4.71
N ASP A 143 -13.27 8.08 -3.83
CA ASP A 143 -14.66 7.94 -3.39
C ASP A 143 -15.62 8.08 -4.59
N VAL A 144 -15.47 9.14 -5.39
CA VAL A 144 -16.29 9.37 -6.60
C VAL A 144 -16.13 8.24 -7.61
N LYS A 145 -14.91 7.70 -7.75
CA LYS A 145 -14.61 6.60 -8.68
C LYS A 145 -14.91 5.22 -8.09
N LYS A 146 -15.41 5.13 -6.85
CA LYS A 146 -15.75 3.87 -6.16
C LYS A 146 -14.62 2.83 -6.24
N ARG A 147 -13.40 3.26 -5.93
CA ARG A 147 -12.19 2.42 -6.00
C ARG A 147 -11.23 2.80 -4.88
N PRO A 148 -10.21 1.99 -4.55
CA PRO A 148 -9.25 2.40 -3.53
C PRO A 148 -8.35 3.51 -4.08
N ILE A 149 -7.57 4.12 -3.18
CA ILE A 149 -6.61 5.14 -3.56
C ILE A 149 -5.45 4.51 -4.36
N LYS A 150 -5.18 5.06 -5.54
CA LYS A 150 -4.04 4.68 -6.38
C LYS A 150 -2.83 5.52 -5.97
N ASN A 151 -1.95 4.93 -5.18
CA ASN A 151 -0.83 5.61 -4.53
C ASN A 151 0.53 4.94 -4.78
N ILE A 152 0.69 4.28 -5.93
CA ILE A 152 1.92 3.72 -6.51
C ILE A 152 2.52 2.54 -5.76
N MET A 153 2.68 2.62 -4.44
CA MET A 153 3.43 1.64 -3.68
C MET A 153 2.80 1.29 -2.34
N HIS A 154 3.06 0.05 -1.91
CA HIS A 154 2.84 -0.46 -0.57
C HIS A 154 4.16 -0.53 0.18
N THR A 155 4.11 -0.30 1.49
CA THR A 155 5.22 -0.46 2.43
C THR A 155 4.64 -1.02 3.72
N ALA A 156 5.29 -2.02 4.32
CA ALA A 156 4.88 -2.53 5.62
C ALA A 156 4.81 -1.42 6.68
N GLU A 157 3.84 -1.52 7.60
CA GLU A 157 3.61 -0.51 8.64
C GLU A 157 4.52 -0.68 9.86
N SER A 158 4.98 -1.90 10.11
CA SER A 158 5.80 -2.29 11.26
C SER A 158 6.77 -3.41 10.87
N VAL A 159 7.74 -3.68 11.75
CA VAL A 159 8.70 -4.79 11.56
C VAL A 159 8.00 -6.15 11.58
N ASP A 160 6.96 -6.32 12.38
CA ASP A 160 6.23 -7.59 12.45
C ASP A 160 5.29 -7.79 11.26
N ALA A 161 4.61 -6.73 10.82
CA ALA A 161 3.87 -6.74 9.55
C ALA A 161 4.80 -7.07 8.39
N ALA A 162 5.99 -6.46 8.34
CA ALA A 162 6.98 -6.73 7.31
C ALA A 162 7.36 -8.22 7.22
N LYS A 163 7.61 -8.88 8.36
CA LYS A 163 7.93 -10.32 8.38
C LYS A 163 6.80 -11.17 7.80
N ASN A 164 5.57 -10.92 8.23
CA ASN A 164 4.39 -11.65 7.77
C ASN A 164 4.18 -11.45 6.27
N GLU A 165 4.20 -10.20 5.82
CA GLU A 165 4.01 -9.86 4.42
C GLU A 165 5.13 -10.44 3.56
N MET A 166 6.40 -10.38 3.98
CA MET A 166 7.52 -10.97 3.25
C MET A 166 7.31 -12.47 2.99
N GLN A 167 6.79 -13.23 3.96
CA GLN A 167 6.49 -14.65 3.79
C GLN A 167 5.39 -14.90 2.74
N VAL A 168 4.40 -14.01 2.61
CA VAL A 168 3.35 -14.10 1.57
C VAL A 168 3.95 -13.95 0.16
N TRP A 169 4.91 -13.03 0.01
CA TRP A 169 5.46 -12.70 -1.31
C TRP A 169 6.70 -13.53 -1.65
N PHE A 170 7.46 -13.98 -0.66
CA PHE A 170 8.71 -14.72 -0.81
C PHE A 170 8.79 -15.87 0.21
N PRO A 171 7.97 -16.92 0.09
CA PRO A 171 7.88 -18.00 1.08
C PRO A 171 9.16 -18.86 1.22
N ASN A 172 10.07 -18.77 0.24
CA ASN A 172 11.32 -19.53 0.20
C ASN A 172 12.56 -18.64 0.46
N PHE A 173 12.36 -17.40 0.91
CA PHE A 173 13.44 -16.46 1.21
C PHE A 173 13.69 -16.42 2.72
#